data_AF-A0A1F5N052-F1
#
_entry.id   AF-A0A1F5N052-F1
#
_cell.length_a   1.000
_cell.length_b   1.000
_cell.length_c   1.000
_cell.angle_alpha   90.00
_cell.angle_beta   90.00
_cell.angle_gamma   90.00
#
_symmetry.space_group_name_H-M   'P 1'
#
loop_
_entity.id
_entity.type
_entity.pdbx_description
1 polymer ?
#
loop_
_entity_poly.entity_id
_entity_poly.type
_entity_poly.pdbx_seq_one_letter_code
_entity_poly.pdbx_strand_id
1 'polypeptide(L)'
;MKTLFGAVLVLAALFIHFYLPQLQTPLEPVQAEVLSAKTQQTNLQPIKTESRFKEKLVEDKEILKRKTIYKDDPETEAGVDTVLEEGEDGTKTIITKVTYYPADEVEKWKEYSKDIVSTETIPPKDKIISQGTKIVWKTLSTPDGEIKYWKKMRVYATHYDSRCPGCNAWTSIGMRAGKGVIAVDPKVIKYRTKVYVPGYGMAIAGDTGGAIKGNIIDLGFEDAKTAGWRAKFVDIYILD
;
A
#
# COMPACT_ATOMS: atom_id res chain seq x y z
N MET A 1 -65.00 -7.42 -34.11
CA MET A 1 -65.34 -6.03 -34.50
C MET A 1 -64.25 -5.50 -35.45
N LYS A 2 -64.31 -4.24 -35.90
CA LYS A 2 -63.57 -3.71 -37.05
C LYS A 2 -62.07 -3.40 -36.78
N THR A 3 -61.20 -3.76 -37.76
CA THR A 3 -60.08 -2.97 -38.39
C THR A 3 -58.97 -2.29 -37.54
N LEU A 4 -57.69 -2.19 -37.94
CA LEU A 4 -56.88 -2.80 -39.03
C LEU A 4 -55.40 -3.00 -38.54
N PHE A 5 -54.24 -2.53 -39.06
CA PHE A 5 -53.81 -1.76 -40.25
C PHE A 5 -52.29 -1.98 -40.56
N GLY A 6 -51.93 -2.28 -41.81
CA GLY A 6 -50.57 -2.08 -42.40
C GLY A 6 -49.46 -3.13 -42.10
N ALA A 7 -48.40 -3.26 -42.92
CA ALA A 7 -48.19 -2.76 -44.30
C ALA A 7 -47.09 -3.55 -45.08
N VAL A 8 -47.44 -3.99 -46.30
CA VAL A 8 -46.68 -3.98 -47.59
C VAL A 8 -45.17 -4.35 -47.61
N LEU A 9 -44.68 -5.46 -48.22
CA LEU A 9 -44.49 -5.82 -49.68
C LEU A 9 -43.49 -4.90 -50.44
N VAL A 10 -42.72 -5.25 -51.49
CA VAL A 10 -42.52 -6.39 -52.45
C VAL A 10 -40.98 -6.56 -52.64
N LEU A 11 -40.26 -7.69 -52.81
CA LEU A 11 -40.46 -9.11 -53.21
C LEU A 11 -40.26 -9.44 -54.73
N ALA A 12 -39.03 -9.78 -55.14
CA ALA A 12 -38.59 -9.96 -56.54
C ALA A 12 -38.92 -11.33 -57.20
N ALA A 13 -39.05 -11.37 -58.55
CA ALA A 13 -38.82 -12.57 -59.39
C ALA A 13 -38.78 -12.33 -60.94
N LEU A 14 -37.89 -13.08 -61.62
CA LEU A 14 -38.00 -13.77 -62.92
C LEU A 14 -38.46 -13.10 -64.25
N PHE A 15 -37.49 -12.96 -65.17
CA PHE A 15 -37.45 -13.50 -66.56
C PHE A 15 -38.74 -13.68 -67.41
N ILE A 16 -38.78 -13.00 -68.57
CA ILE A 16 -39.33 -13.50 -69.85
C ILE A 16 -38.39 -13.09 -71.01
N HIS A 17 -38.24 -13.93 -72.04
CA HIS A 17 -37.46 -13.64 -73.26
C HIS A 17 -38.23 -12.76 -74.26
N PHE A 18 -37.52 -11.91 -75.03
CA PHE A 18 -37.96 -11.47 -76.36
C PHE A 18 -36.78 -11.42 -77.34
N TYR A 19 -37.05 -11.77 -78.59
CA TYR A 19 -36.06 -11.94 -79.67
C TYR A 19 -36.07 -10.70 -80.59
N LEU A 20 -34.91 -10.17 -80.99
CA LEU A 20 -34.77 -9.17 -82.05
C LEU A 20 -33.61 -9.54 -83.00
N PRO A 21 -33.69 -9.24 -84.31
CA PRO A 21 -32.72 -9.70 -85.31
C PRO A 21 -31.44 -8.83 -85.35
N GLN A 22 -30.40 -9.39 -85.97
CA GLN A 22 -29.08 -8.78 -86.16
C GLN A 22 -29.08 -7.64 -87.18
N LEU A 23 -28.24 -6.63 -86.94
CA LEU A 23 -27.66 -5.75 -87.94
C LEU A 23 -26.25 -5.37 -87.48
N GLN A 24 -25.23 -5.93 -88.12
CA GLN A 24 -23.82 -5.67 -87.80
C GLN A 24 -23.27 -4.60 -88.73
N THR A 25 -22.67 -3.54 -88.16
CA THR A 25 -21.69 -2.69 -88.84
C THR A 25 -20.33 -2.93 -88.20
N PRO A 26 -19.27 -3.21 -88.99
CA PRO A 26 -17.94 -3.42 -88.43
C PRO A 26 -17.36 -2.09 -87.91
N LEU A 27 -16.75 -2.13 -86.73
CA LEU A 27 -16.00 -1.02 -86.15
C LEU A 27 -14.52 -1.13 -86.55
N GLU A 28 -13.94 -0.04 -87.05
CA GLU A 28 -12.49 0.03 -87.28
C GLU A 28 -11.73 0.18 -85.96
N PRO A 29 -10.60 -0.53 -85.75
CA PRO A 29 -9.84 -0.47 -84.51
C PRO A 29 -8.94 0.78 -84.47
N VAL A 30 -9.29 1.75 -83.63
CA VAL A 30 -8.40 2.88 -83.28
C VAL A 30 -7.22 2.35 -82.45
N GLN A 31 -6.01 2.61 -82.92
CA GLN A 31 -4.78 2.24 -82.21
C GLN A 31 -4.54 3.18 -81.02
N ALA A 32 -4.59 2.64 -79.81
CA ALA A 32 -4.22 3.37 -78.60
C ALA A 32 -2.71 3.30 -78.36
N GLU A 33 -2.03 4.45 -78.31
CA GLU A 33 -0.63 4.52 -77.87
C GLU A 33 -0.54 4.17 -76.37
N VAL A 34 0.05 3.02 -76.07
CA VAL A 34 0.37 2.65 -74.69
C VAL A 34 1.59 3.45 -74.25
N LEU A 35 1.36 4.54 -73.52
CA LEU A 35 2.43 5.32 -72.87
C LEU A 35 3.30 4.41 -72.01
N SER A 36 4.49 4.10 -72.51
CA SER A 36 5.45 3.22 -71.83
C SER A 36 5.99 3.91 -70.57
N ALA A 37 5.40 3.57 -69.42
CA ALA A 37 5.96 3.91 -68.13
C ALA A 37 7.31 3.20 -67.98
N LYS A 38 8.41 3.93 -68.24
CA LYS A 38 9.77 3.47 -67.97
C LYS A 38 9.96 3.33 -66.46
N THR A 39 9.66 2.14 -65.93
CA THR A 39 10.02 1.74 -64.57
C THR A 39 11.53 1.91 -64.41
N GLN A 40 11.94 2.97 -63.71
CA GLN A 40 13.35 3.27 -63.52
C GLN A 40 13.90 2.27 -62.50
N GLN A 41 14.50 1.19 -63.03
CA GLN A 41 14.95 0.05 -62.24
C GLN A 41 16.12 0.46 -61.35
N THR A 42 15.82 0.88 -60.13
CA THR A 42 16.82 1.27 -59.13
C THR A 42 17.69 0.06 -58.81
N ASN A 43 18.98 0.18 -59.13
CA ASN A 43 19.94 -0.92 -58.99
C ASN A 43 20.34 -1.10 -57.52
N LEU A 44 19.41 -1.64 -56.73
CA LEU A 44 19.58 -1.98 -55.33
C LEU A 44 20.57 -3.14 -55.20
N GLN A 45 21.85 -2.81 -55.00
CA GLN A 45 22.84 -3.81 -54.61
C GLN A 45 22.40 -4.47 -53.29
N PRO A 46 22.59 -5.80 -53.13
CA PRO A 46 22.20 -6.51 -51.92
C PRO A 46 23.07 -6.07 -50.74
N ILE A 47 22.54 -5.18 -49.90
CA ILE A 47 23.21 -4.74 -48.67
C ILE A 47 23.28 -5.93 -47.72
N LYS A 48 24.48 -6.51 -47.56
CA LYS A 48 24.73 -7.56 -46.56
C LYS A 48 24.71 -6.95 -45.15
N THR A 49 23.56 -6.93 -44.52
CA THR A 49 23.42 -6.54 -43.11
C THR A 49 23.85 -7.69 -42.18
N GLU A 50 24.62 -7.36 -41.15
CA GLU A 50 24.96 -8.29 -40.07
C GLU A 50 24.30 -7.79 -38.79
N SER A 51 23.27 -8.49 -38.32
CA SER A 51 22.64 -8.17 -37.04
C SER A 51 23.59 -8.51 -35.90
N ARG A 52 23.87 -7.53 -35.04
CA ARG A 52 24.70 -7.68 -33.84
C ARG A 52 23.78 -7.55 -32.64
N PHE A 53 23.61 -8.64 -31.90
CA PHE A 53 22.91 -8.64 -30.62
C PHE A 53 23.86 -9.10 -29.52
N LYS A 54 23.65 -8.57 -28.31
CA LYS A 54 24.39 -8.97 -27.11
C LYS A 54 23.39 -9.30 -26.01
N GLU A 55 23.51 -10.48 -25.43
CA GLU A 55 22.68 -10.87 -24.28
C GLU A 55 23.44 -10.66 -22.96
N LYS A 56 22.71 -10.37 -21.89
CA LYS A 56 23.22 -10.31 -20.52
C LYS A 56 22.17 -10.87 -19.56
N LEU A 57 22.57 -11.75 -18.64
CA LEU A 57 21.74 -12.07 -17.48
C LEU A 57 21.90 -10.99 -16.41
N VAL A 58 20.78 -10.53 -15.88
CA VAL A 58 20.68 -9.57 -14.77
C VAL A 58 19.87 -10.22 -13.65
N GLU A 59 20.45 -10.29 -12.47
CA GLU A 59 19.83 -10.81 -11.26
C GLU A 59 19.30 -9.63 -10.44
N ASP A 60 18.02 -9.65 -10.11
CA ASP A 60 17.36 -8.67 -9.24
C ASP A 60 16.83 -9.38 -7.97
N LYS A 61 16.87 -8.70 -6.81
CA LYS A 61 16.58 -9.30 -5.50
C LYS A 61 15.65 -8.43 -4.66
N GLU A 62 14.43 -8.92 -4.48
CA GLU A 62 13.40 -8.35 -3.63
C GLU A 62 13.41 -9.05 -2.26
N ILE A 63 13.65 -8.29 -1.17
CA ILE A 63 13.63 -8.81 0.19
C ILE A 63 12.18 -8.86 0.70
N LEU A 64 11.66 -10.06 0.91
CA LEU A 64 10.32 -10.30 1.42
C LEU A 64 10.33 -10.21 2.94
N LYS A 65 9.90 -9.08 3.49
CA LYS A 65 9.96 -8.81 4.93
C LYS A 65 9.13 -9.79 5.74
N ARG A 66 9.74 -10.41 6.76
CA ARG A 66 9.04 -11.24 7.74
C ARG A 66 8.09 -10.41 8.62
N LYS A 67 7.00 -11.03 9.08
CA LYS A 67 6.10 -10.44 10.06
C LYS A 67 6.58 -10.77 11.47
N THR A 68 5.90 -10.18 12.45
CA THR A 68 6.04 -10.54 13.87
C THR A 68 4.66 -10.97 14.36
N ILE A 69 4.57 -12.21 14.86
CA ILE A 69 3.36 -12.84 15.35
C ILE A 69 3.50 -12.97 16.87
N TYR A 70 2.51 -12.43 17.58
CA TYR A 70 2.41 -12.54 19.03
C TYR A 70 1.53 -13.75 19.38
N LYS A 71 1.89 -14.46 20.45
CA LYS A 71 1.10 -15.54 21.04
C LYS A 71 0.93 -15.24 22.53
N ASP A 72 -0.31 -15.23 23.00
CA ASP A 72 -0.62 -14.93 24.40
C ASP A 72 -0.18 -16.08 25.32
N ASP A 73 0.53 -15.74 26.39
CA ASP A 73 1.01 -16.65 27.44
C ASP A 73 0.34 -16.29 28.77
N PRO A 74 -0.56 -17.13 29.32
CA PRO A 74 -1.26 -16.87 30.58
C PRO A 74 -0.42 -17.17 31.83
N GLU A 75 0.76 -17.78 31.70
CA GLU A 75 1.62 -18.13 32.82
C GLU A 75 2.76 -17.13 33.07
N THR A 76 3.17 -16.38 32.04
CA THR A 76 4.19 -15.31 32.10
C THR A 76 3.59 -13.94 32.46
N GLU A 77 4.27 -13.14 33.28
CA GLU A 77 3.78 -11.83 33.76
C GLU A 77 3.47 -10.84 32.62
N ALA A 78 2.38 -10.09 32.77
CA ALA A 78 1.86 -9.14 31.79
C ALA A 78 2.88 -8.08 31.32
N GLY A 79 3.39 -8.24 30.10
CA GLY A 79 4.42 -7.36 29.52
C GLY A 79 5.87 -7.86 29.65
N VAL A 80 6.07 -9.10 30.11
CA VAL A 80 7.30 -9.85 29.86
C VAL A 80 7.12 -10.61 28.53
N ASP A 81 7.75 -10.09 27.47
CA ASP A 81 7.72 -10.68 26.13
C ASP A 81 9.00 -11.51 25.89
N THR A 82 8.87 -12.72 25.34
CA THR A 82 9.98 -13.64 25.05
C THR A 82 9.97 -14.04 23.57
N VAL A 83 11.10 -13.92 22.88
CA VAL A 83 11.22 -14.42 21.50
C VAL A 83 11.32 -15.94 21.52
N LEU A 84 10.36 -16.61 20.89
CA LEU A 84 10.38 -18.06 20.70
C LEU A 84 11.14 -18.44 19.43
N GLU A 85 10.96 -17.67 18.36
CA GLU A 85 11.64 -17.84 17.07
C GLU A 85 11.94 -16.47 16.49
N GLU A 86 13.19 -16.15 16.15
CA GLU A 86 13.55 -14.81 15.64
C GLU A 86 13.00 -14.55 14.21
N GLY A 87 12.82 -15.60 13.42
CA GLY A 87 12.38 -15.52 12.03
C GLY A 87 13.43 -14.93 11.08
N GLU A 88 13.26 -15.18 9.78
CA GLU A 88 14.18 -14.79 8.71
C GLU A 88 13.41 -14.11 7.57
N ASP A 89 13.98 -13.05 6.99
CA ASP A 89 13.41 -12.41 5.79
C ASP A 89 13.52 -13.36 4.60
N GLY A 90 12.47 -13.41 3.79
CA GLY A 90 12.47 -14.15 2.52
C GLY A 90 13.18 -13.37 1.42
N THR A 91 13.45 -14.04 0.31
CA THR A 91 14.07 -13.42 -0.88
C THR A 91 13.38 -13.92 -2.14
N LYS A 92 13.01 -13.00 -3.02
CA LYS A 92 12.56 -13.27 -4.38
C LYS A 92 13.63 -12.81 -5.36
N THR A 93 14.21 -13.77 -6.08
CA THR A 93 15.29 -13.54 -7.05
C THR A 93 14.71 -13.66 -8.46
N ILE A 94 14.81 -12.60 -9.26
CA ILE A 94 14.36 -12.59 -10.66
C ILE A 94 15.60 -12.56 -11.56
N ILE A 95 15.81 -13.62 -12.33
CA ILE A 95 16.87 -13.68 -13.35
C ILE A 95 16.24 -13.27 -14.67
N THR A 96 16.72 -12.16 -15.22
CA THR A 96 16.21 -11.56 -16.46
C THR A 96 17.30 -11.56 -17.53
N LYS A 97 16.99 -12.05 -18.72
CA LYS A 97 17.84 -11.88 -19.90
C LYS A 97 17.51 -10.55 -20.55
N VAL A 98 18.51 -9.68 -20.65
CA VAL A 98 18.41 -8.41 -21.37
C VAL A 98 19.16 -8.56 -22.69
N THR A 99 18.44 -8.37 -23.80
CA THR A 99 19.00 -8.37 -25.16
C THR A 99 19.28 -6.94 -25.56
N TYR A 100 20.48 -6.66 -26.08
CA TYR A 100 20.89 -5.34 -26.55
C TYR A 100 21.23 -5.33 -28.04
N TYR A 101 20.98 -4.20 -28.70
CA TYR A 101 21.38 -3.91 -30.08
C TYR A 101 22.33 -2.69 -30.14
N PRO A 102 23.22 -2.58 -31.14
CA PRO A 102 24.06 -1.41 -31.31
C PRO A 102 23.21 -0.21 -31.72
N ALA A 103 23.56 0.96 -31.18
CA ALA A 103 23.08 2.23 -31.69
C ALA A 103 23.92 2.69 -32.90
N ASP A 104 23.43 3.72 -33.58
CA ASP A 104 24.07 4.37 -34.73
C ASP A 104 25.37 5.10 -34.35
N GLU A 105 25.53 5.41 -33.07
CA GLU A 105 26.79 5.85 -32.46
C GLU A 105 27.66 4.64 -32.07
N VAL A 106 28.91 4.63 -32.56
CA VAL A 106 29.90 3.60 -32.27
C VAL A 106 30.01 3.33 -30.76
N GLU A 107 30.07 2.05 -30.39
CA GLU A 107 30.13 1.51 -29.02
C GLU A 107 28.91 1.71 -28.11
N LYS A 108 27.90 2.52 -28.47
CA LYS A 108 26.65 2.59 -27.70
C LYS A 108 25.74 1.38 -27.97
N TRP A 109 25.17 0.83 -26.90
CA TRP A 109 24.19 -0.27 -26.96
C TRP A 109 22.88 0.17 -26.32
N LYS A 110 21.75 -0.21 -26.94
CA LYS A 110 20.38 0.07 -26.47
C LYS A 110 19.68 -1.25 -26.13
N GLU A 111 18.79 -1.24 -25.14
CA GLU A 111 17.97 -2.40 -24.77
C GLU A 111 16.93 -2.71 -25.86
N TYR A 112 16.81 -3.98 -26.23
CA TYR A 112 15.89 -4.51 -27.26
C TYR A 112 14.74 -5.32 -26.65
N SER A 113 15.08 -6.31 -25.82
CA SER A 113 14.11 -7.15 -25.10
C SER A 113 14.58 -7.40 -23.67
N LYS A 114 13.63 -7.71 -22.80
CA LYS A 114 13.85 -7.99 -21.38
C LYS A 114 12.95 -9.14 -20.95
N ASP A 115 13.52 -10.34 -20.94
CA ASP A 115 12.80 -11.61 -20.85
C ASP A 115 13.12 -12.29 -19.50
N ILE A 116 12.11 -12.60 -18.69
CA ILE A 116 12.31 -13.30 -17.41
C ILE A 116 12.66 -14.77 -17.70
N VAL A 117 13.85 -15.20 -17.26
CA VAL A 117 14.37 -16.57 -17.44
C VAL A 117 14.01 -17.45 -16.26
N SER A 118 14.06 -16.90 -15.04
CA SER A 118 13.71 -17.60 -13.82
C SER A 118 13.18 -16.64 -12.77
N THR A 119 12.30 -17.14 -11.89
CA THR A 119 11.94 -16.49 -10.63
C THR A 119 12.01 -17.53 -9.52
N GLU A 120 12.95 -17.35 -8.61
CA GLU A 120 13.07 -18.12 -7.39
C GLU A 120 12.43 -17.33 -6.23
N THR A 121 11.81 -18.01 -5.27
CA THR A 121 11.21 -17.34 -4.11
C THR A 121 11.33 -18.20 -2.87
N ILE A 122 12.18 -17.74 -1.95
CA ILE A 122 12.30 -18.24 -0.59
C ILE A 122 11.31 -17.44 0.27
N PRO A 123 10.26 -18.07 0.83
CA PRO A 123 9.28 -17.34 1.65
C PRO A 123 9.90 -16.91 2.99
N PRO A 124 9.46 -15.76 3.57
CA PRO A 124 9.90 -15.36 4.90
C PRO A 124 9.43 -16.34 5.97
N LYS A 125 10.25 -16.50 7.01
CA LYS A 125 9.86 -17.15 8.26
C LYS A 125 9.51 -16.07 9.28
N ASP A 126 8.26 -16.03 9.73
CA ASP A 126 7.79 -15.03 10.68
C ASP A 126 8.47 -15.14 12.05
N LYS A 127 8.69 -13.98 12.70
CA LYS A 127 9.15 -13.90 14.09
C LYS A 127 8.02 -14.26 15.02
N ILE A 128 8.25 -15.14 16.01
CA ILE A 128 7.25 -15.52 17.01
C ILE A 128 7.68 -14.99 18.38
N ILE A 129 6.81 -14.22 19.01
CA ILE A 129 6.98 -13.67 20.36
C ILE A 129 5.88 -14.24 21.26
N SER A 130 6.27 -14.87 22.37
CA SER A 130 5.39 -15.16 23.49
C SER A 130 5.16 -13.87 24.27
N GLN A 131 3.92 -13.42 24.40
CA GLN A 131 3.55 -12.24 25.17
C GLN A 131 2.95 -12.66 26.50
N GLY A 132 3.62 -12.36 27.61
CA GLY A 132 3.06 -12.57 28.93
C GLY A 132 1.78 -11.76 29.14
N THR A 133 0.75 -12.40 29.69
CA THR A 133 -0.57 -11.82 29.96
C THR A 133 -1.02 -11.95 31.41
N LYS A 134 -0.26 -12.65 32.26
CA LYS A 134 -0.60 -12.90 33.67
C LYS A 134 -0.56 -11.62 34.50
N ILE A 135 -1.72 -11.19 34.98
CA ILE A 135 -1.86 -9.98 35.81
C ILE A 135 -1.35 -10.27 37.22
N VAL A 136 -0.20 -9.69 37.59
CA VAL A 136 0.40 -9.81 38.93
C VAL A 136 0.32 -8.48 39.66
N TRP A 137 -0.56 -8.40 40.66
CA TRP A 137 -0.77 -7.18 41.44
C TRP A 137 0.39 -6.89 42.41
N LYS A 138 0.84 -5.64 42.39
CA LYS A 138 1.97 -5.10 43.17
C LYS A 138 1.53 -3.79 43.84
N THR A 139 2.09 -3.48 45.00
CA THR A 139 1.80 -2.22 45.73
C THR A 139 2.86 -1.15 45.49
N LEU A 140 2.45 0.11 45.55
CA LEU A 140 3.33 1.28 45.52
C LEU A 140 2.86 2.27 46.60
N SER A 141 3.76 2.67 47.50
CA SER A 141 3.53 3.79 48.40
C SER A 141 3.70 5.11 47.64
N THR A 142 2.72 5.99 47.72
CA THR A 142 2.71 7.33 47.09
C THR A 142 2.39 8.40 48.13
N PRO A 143 2.64 9.70 47.85
CA PRO A 143 2.26 10.79 48.76
C PRO A 143 0.76 10.82 49.10
N ASP A 144 -0.09 10.31 48.21
CA ASP A 144 -1.54 10.29 48.34
C ASP A 144 -2.07 8.96 48.98
N GLY A 145 -1.19 8.03 49.32
CA GLY A 145 -1.51 6.72 49.92
C GLY A 145 -0.87 5.52 49.20
N GLU A 146 -1.17 4.29 49.65
CA GLU A 146 -0.79 3.08 48.91
C GLU A 146 -1.74 2.82 47.74
N ILE A 147 -1.19 2.54 46.56
CA ILE A 147 -1.94 2.11 45.38
C ILE A 147 -1.55 0.70 44.95
N LYS A 148 -2.47 0.00 44.27
CA LYS A 148 -2.23 -1.30 43.62
C LYS A 148 -2.15 -1.12 42.11
N TYR A 149 -1.12 -1.69 41.51
CA TYR A 149 -0.87 -1.68 40.06
C TYR A 149 -0.51 -3.10 39.59
N TRP A 150 -0.68 -3.38 38.30
CA TRP A 150 -0.30 -4.70 37.72
C TRP A 150 0.72 -4.60 36.59
N LYS A 151 0.92 -3.41 36.01
CA LYS A 151 1.94 -3.17 34.99
C LYS A 151 2.62 -1.82 35.23
N LYS A 152 3.94 -1.81 35.18
CA LYS A 152 4.77 -0.59 35.17
C LYS A 152 5.29 -0.40 33.75
N MET A 153 5.20 0.80 33.18
CA MET A 153 5.74 1.07 31.84
C MET A 153 6.32 2.48 31.72
N ARG A 154 7.40 2.60 30.94
CA ARG A 154 8.07 3.87 30.67
C ARG A 154 7.46 4.53 29.43
N VAL A 155 7.04 5.78 29.56
CA VAL A 155 6.40 6.58 28.50
C VAL A 155 7.05 7.95 28.41
N TYR A 156 6.95 8.58 27.24
CA TYR A 156 7.22 10.01 27.10
C TYR A 156 5.94 10.79 27.41
N ALA A 157 5.95 11.64 28.44
CA ALA A 157 4.78 12.35 28.94
C ALA A 157 4.84 13.85 28.63
N THR A 158 4.06 14.29 27.65
CA THR A 158 3.81 15.71 27.32
C THR A 158 2.67 16.27 28.19
N HIS A 159 2.20 17.50 27.89
CA HIS A 159 1.03 18.07 28.55
C HIS A 159 0.22 18.96 27.60
N TYR A 160 -1.10 19.00 27.80
CA TYR A 160 -2.06 19.81 27.05
C TYR A 160 -3.08 20.51 27.97
N ASP A 161 -3.81 21.48 27.45
CA ASP A 161 -5.04 22.00 28.07
C ASP A 161 -6.15 22.15 27.02
N SER A 162 -7.38 22.36 27.46
CA SER A 162 -8.58 22.45 26.59
C SER A 162 -8.77 23.83 25.92
N ARG A 163 -7.83 24.76 26.09
CA ARG A 163 -7.97 26.19 25.73
C ARG A 163 -7.07 26.58 24.55
N CYS A 164 -6.42 25.61 23.90
CA CYS A 164 -5.72 25.82 22.63
C CYS A 164 -6.68 26.18 21.48
N PRO A 165 -6.27 26.97 20.47
CA PRO A 165 -7.12 27.30 19.33
C PRO A 165 -7.57 26.05 18.57
N GLY A 166 -8.88 25.88 18.40
CA GLY A 166 -9.49 24.69 17.78
C GLY A 166 -9.70 23.50 18.73
N CYS A 167 -9.20 23.58 19.97
CA CYS A 167 -9.48 22.60 21.02
C CYS A 167 -10.86 22.83 21.63
N ASN A 168 -11.40 21.84 22.33
CA ASN A 168 -12.68 21.95 23.03
C ASN A 168 -12.64 21.21 24.38
N ALA A 169 -13.66 21.41 25.21
CA ALA A 169 -13.70 20.91 26.59
C ALA A 169 -14.12 19.43 26.73
N TRP A 170 -14.11 18.64 25.65
CA TRP A 170 -14.47 17.23 25.60
C TRP A 170 -13.38 16.38 24.96
N THR A 171 -13.06 15.24 25.59
CA THR A 171 -12.09 14.26 25.10
C THR A 171 -12.72 13.26 24.12
N SER A 172 -11.89 12.43 23.48
CA SER A 172 -12.34 11.43 22.48
C SER A 172 -13.38 10.42 22.97
N ILE A 173 -13.52 10.19 24.30
CA ILE A 173 -14.60 9.35 24.87
C ILE A 173 -15.70 10.15 25.60
N GLY A 174 -15.74 11.47 25.43
CA GLY A 174 -16.78 12.36 25.98
C GLY A 174 -16.57 12.75 27.46
N MET A 175 -15.36 12.62 28.00
CA MET A 175 -15.03 13.15 29.32
C MET A 175 -14.72 14.65 29.24
N ARG A 176 -14.77 15.36 30.37
CA ARG A 176 -14.23 16.73 30.43
C ARG A 176 -12.70 16.69 30.32
N ALA A 177 -12.16 17.47 29.38
CA ALA A 177 -10.72 17.68 29.26
C ALA A 177 -10.24 18.62 30.38
N GLY A 178 -9.20 18.22 31.10
CA GLY A 178 -8.68 18.89 32.31
C GLY A 178 -7.78 17.97 33.13
N LYS A 179 -7.40 18.38 34.35
CA LYS A 179 -6.53 17.59 35.22
C LYS A 179 -7.20 16.27 35.63
N GLY A 180 -6.46 15.18 35.49
CA GLY A 180 -6.90 13.82 35.79
C GLY A 180 -7.33 13.02 34.55
N VAL A 181 -7.41 13.64 33.37
CA VAL A 181 -7.65 12.92 32.11
C VAL A 181 -6.42 13.01 31.21
N ILE A 182 -6.00 11.88 30.64
CA ILE A 182 -4.81 11.81 29.76
C ILE A 182 -5.18 11.35 28.35
N ALA A 183 -4.42 11.84 27.37
CA ALA A 183 -4.43 11.30 26.02
C ALA A 183 -3.41 10.15 25.89
N VAL A 184 -3.76 9.12 25.14
CA VAL A 184 -2.94 7.90 24.96
C VAL A 184 -2.98 7.39 23.51
N ASP A 185 -2.22 6.34 23.20
CA ASP A 185 -2.52 5.45 22.07
C ASP A 185 -3.42 4.29 22.54
N PRO A 186 -4.68 4.15 22.06
CA PRO A 186 -5.59 3.09 22.47
C PRO A 186 -5.10 1.67 22.17
N LYS A 187 -4.11 1.51 21.30
CA LYS A 187 -3.44 0.22 21.02
C LYS A 187 -2.47 -0.20 22.13
N VAL A 188 -2.06 0.74 22.98
CA VAL A 188 -1.03 0.56 24.01
C VAL A 188 -1.63 0.67 25.42
N ILE A 189 -2.47 1.69 25.65
CA ILE A 189 -3.23 1.88 26.89
C ILE A 189 -4.69 2.03 26.48
N LYS A 190 -5.55 1.09 26.89
CA LYS A 190 -6.97 1.10 26.52
C LYS A 190 -7.70 2.28 27.18
N TYR A 191 -8.77 2.74 26.56
CA TYR A 191 -9.65 3.74 27.17
C TYR A 191 -10.22 3.25 28.52
N ARG A 192 -10.48 4.20 29.42
CA ARG A 192 -10.94 4.02 30.81
C ARG A 192 -9.97 3.32 31.76
N THR A 193 -8.84 2.81 31.29
CA THR A 193 -7.75 2.35 32.17
C THR A 193 -7.31 3.50 33.10
N LYS A 194 -7.31 3.24 34.42
CA LYS A 194 -6.78 4.18 35.40
C LYS A 194 -5.26 4.01 35.49
N VAL A 195 -4.55 5.12 35.70
CA VAL A 195 -3.09 5.15 35.83
C VAL A 195 -2.67 6.06 36.98
N TYR A 196 -1.49 5.79 37.55
CA TYR A 196 -0.78 6.74 38.40
C TYR A 196 0.49 7.24 37.70
N VAL A 197 0.67 8.57 37.70
CA VAL A 197 1.81 9.26 37.08
C VAL A 197 2.56 10.05 38.16
N PRO A 198 3.80 9.66 38.52
CA PRO A 198 4.59 10.34 39.54
C PRO A 198 4.77 11.84 39.26
N GLY A 199 4.39 12.68 40.23
CA GLY A 199 4.44 14.14 40.13
C GLY A 199 3.28 14.80 39.39
N TYR A 200 2.25 14.04 38.99
CA TYR A 200 1.00 14.55 38.41
C TYR A 200 -0.23 14.05 39.20
N GLY A 201 -0.24 12.76 39.55
CA GLY A 201 -1.24 12.11 40.38
C GLY A 201 -1.95 10.95 39.67
N MET A 202 -3.13 10.61 40.19
CA MET A 202 -4.07 9.66 39.58
C MET A 202 -4.71 10.22 38.31
N ALA A 203 -4.94 9.36 37.31
CA ALA A 203 -5.55 9.76 36.04
C ALA A 203 -6.29 8.62 35.34
N ILE A 204 -7.03 8.96 34.29
CA ILE A 204 -7.76 8.01 33.42
C ILE A 204 -7.44 8.25 31.94
N ALA A 205 -7.24 7.17 31.20
CA ALA A 205 -7.08 7.17 29.75
C ALA A 205 -8.40 7.55 29.06
N GLY A 206 -8.59 8.83 28.77
CA GLY A 206 -9.86 9.39 28.29
C GLY A 206 -9.80 10.11 26.94
N ASP A 207 -8.61 10.32 26.37
CA ASP A 207 -8.44 11.10 25.14
C ASP A 207 -7.41 10.49 24.15
N THR A 208 -7.32 11.07 22.94
CA THR A 208 -6.32 10.72 21.92
C THR A 208 -5.91 11.94 21.09
N GLY A 209 -4.60 12.17 20.95
CA GLY A 209 -4.05 13.14 19.99
C GLY A 209 -3.54 12.47 18.70
N GLY A 210 -3.41 13.25 17.63
CA GLY A 210 -2.77 12.79 16.38
C GLY A 210 -1.32 12.36 16.59
N ALA A 211 -0.55 13.17 17.33
CA ALA A 211 0.85 12.90 17.68
C ALA A 211 1.05 11.88 18.81
N ILE A 212 0.00 11.55 19.57
CA ILE A 212 0.09 10.65 20.73
C ILE A 212 -0.03 9.20 20.24
N LYS A 213 1.11 8.57 19.98
CA LYS A 213 1.23 7.24 19.35
C LYS A 213 2.31 6.42 20.05
N GLY A 214 2.10 5.11 20.18
CA GLY A 214 3.02 4.23 20.92
C GLY A 214 3.10 4.58 22.41
N ASN A 215 4.30 4.53 23.00
CA ASN A 215 4.55 4.83 24.42
C ASN A 215 4.66 6.35 24.70
N ILE A 216 3.71 7.13 24.18
CA ILE A 216 3.56 8.56 24.42
C ILE A 216 2.22 8.79 25.13
N ILE A 217 2.20 9.65 26.15
CA ILE A 217 0.97 10.13 26.79
C ILE A 217 0.97 11.65 26.86
N ASP A 218 -0.22 12.24 26.84
CA ASP A 218 -0.40 13.68 27.04
C ASP A 218 -1.18 13.94 28.33
N LEU A 219 -0.58 14.69 29.27
CA LEU A 219 -1.19 14.98 30.56
C LEU A 219 -2.11 16.20 30.46
N GLY A 220 -3.39 16.04 30.78
CA GLY A 220 -4.34 17.15 30.80
C GLY A 220 -4.14 18.08 32.00
N PHE A 221 -4.24 19.38 31.77
CA PHE A 221 -4.26 20.39 32.83
C PHE A 221 -5.35 21.42 32.56
N GLU A 222 -5.81 22.12 33.59
CA GLU A 222 -6.65 23.32 33.45
C GLU A 222 -5.90 24.46 32.74
N ASP A 223 -4.58 24.51 32.95
CA ASP A 223 -3.67 25.46 32.31
C ASP A 223 -2.31 24.82 32.05
N ALA A 224 -2.00 24.54 30.78
CA ALA A 224 -0.75 23.93 30.37
C ALA A 224 0.46 24.86 30.52
N LYS A 225 0.25 26.19 30.57
CA LYS A 225 1.33 27.18 30.69
C LYS A 225 1.78 27.34 32.14
N THR A 226 0.86 27.20 33.10
CA THR A 226 1.17 27.28 34.55
C THR A 226 1.29 25.91 35.23
N ALA A 227 1.02 24.81 34.52
CA ALA A 227 1.13 23.41 34.99
C ALA A 227 2.46 23.03 35.68
N GLY A 228 3.56 23.70 35.34
CA GLY A 228 4.90 23.38 35.84
C GLY A 228 5.50 22.06 35.33
N TRP A 229 4.73 21.26 34.58
CA TRP A 229 5.23 20.05 33.93
C TRP A 229 6.24 20.39 32.82
N ARG A 230 7.10 19.42 32.50
CA ARG A 230 8.03 19.48 31.37
C ARG A 230 8.06 18.11 30.69
N ALA A 231 7.98 18.11 29.36
CA ALA A 231 7.97 16.89 28.57
C ALA A 231 9.23 16.04 28.82
N LYS A 232 9.04 14.82 29.33
CA LYS A 232 10.11 13.95 29.82
C LYS A 232 9.68 12.49 29.80
N PHE A 233 10.64 11.57 29.85
CA PHE A 233 10.33 10.17 30.15
C PHE A 233 9.95 10.02 31.63
N VAL A 234 8.85 9.31 31.88
CA VAL A 234 8.38 8.91 33.21
C VAL A 234 7.99 7.44 33.20
N ASP A 235 8.11 6.81 34.35
CA ASP A 235 7.53 5.49 34.58
C ASP A 235 6.11 5.68 35.13
N ILE A 236 5.10 5.15 34.43
CA ILE A 236 3.70 5.15 34.86
C ILE A 236 3.28 3.76 35.34
N TYR A 237 2.24 3.75 36.17
CA TYR A 237 1.71 2.55 36.82
C TYR A 237 0.27 2.35 36.36
N ILE A 238 0.01 1.21 35.70
CA ILE A 238 -1.30 0.82 35.21
C ILE A 238 -2.06 0.12 36.33
N LEU A 239 -3.24 0.63 36.63
CA LEU A 239 -4.09 0.20 37.74
C LEU A 239 -5.27 -0.62 37.17
N ASP A 240 -6.27 -0.88 38.00
CA ASP A 240 -7.63 -1.28 37.58
C ASP A 240 -8.29 -0.16 36.76
#